data_AF-A0A558CGL8-F1
#
_entry.id   AF-A0A558CGL8-F1
#
_cell.length_a   1.000
_cell.length_b   1.000
_cell.length_c   1.000
_cell.angle_alpha   90.00
_cell.angle_beta   90.00
_cell.angle_gamma   90.00
#
_symmetry.space_group_name_H-M   'P 1'
#
loop_
_entity.id
_entity.type
_entity.pdbx_description
1 polymer ?
#
loop_
_entity_poly.entity_id
_entity_poly.type
_entity_poly.pdbx_seq_one_letter_code
_entity_poly.pdbx_strand_id
1 'polypeptide(L)'
;MKRPRLNVLARVVPVPLGLLLSGALVWGATDADWSGSTSNSGNTWASGSLGLANDSRVPMFRIEDMRPGDTGSNCIRIKSNADFPTALKLYSNSPNWPSNFQSFVSLKIEVGSGGTFGDCTGFTPNATAFDGTLDQFVALHTDFRTGVGPWKLPGKPPNALSFRFAWRFSPQAPNSSQSVSTDEATFTWEAREHE
;
A
#
# COMPACT_ATOMS: atom_id res chain seq x y z
N MET A 1 -14.38 -55.91 41.75
CA MET A 1 -15.43 -54.99 41.25
C MET A 1 -14.80 -53.79 40.55
N LYS A 2 -15.39 -53.36 39.42
CA LYS A 2 -15.08 -52.16 38.58
C LYS A 2 -13.76 -52.30 37.79
N ARG A 3 -13.73 -52.24 36.45
CA ARG A 3 -13.99 -51.04 35.62
C ARG A 3 -14.24 -51.39 34.12
N PRO A 4 -15.42 -51.85 33.70
CA PRO A 4 -15.73 -51.97 32.26
C PRO A 4 -16.03 -50.61 31.61
N ARG A 5 -16.42 -49.60 32.41
CA ARG A 5 -16.81 -48.27 31.92
C ARG A 5 -15.64 -47.39 31.44
N LEU A 6 -14.41 -47.61 31.93
CA LEU A 6 -13.24 -46.82 31.49
C LEU A 6 -12.79 -47.18 30.07
N ASN A 7 -12.87 -48.45 29.68
CA ASN A 7 -12.48 -48.88 28.32
C ASN A 7 -13.49 -48.41 27.25
N VAL A 8 -14.76 -48.23 27.62
CA VAL A 8 -15.79 -47.68 26.72
C VAL A 8 -15.60 -46.18 26.54
N LEU A 9 -15.28 -45.43 27.61
CA LEU A 9 -14.94 -44.00 27.48
C LEU A 9 -13.71 -43.77 26.60
N ALA A 10 -12.66 -44.59 26.74
CA ALA A 10 -11.45 -44.47 25.93
C ALA A 10 -11.69 -44.69 24.43
N ARG A 11 -12.78 -45.38 24.04
CA ARG A 11 -13.12 -45.67 22.64
C ARG A 11 -14.10 -44.69 22.00
N VAL A 12 -14.94 -44.01 22.79
CA VAL A 12 -16.05 -43.18 22.27
C VAL A 12 -15.74 -41.68 22.34
N VAL A 13 -14.86 -41.24 23.24
CA VAL A 13 -14.45 -39.84 23.40
C VAL A 13 -13.57 -39.26 22.27
N PRO A 14 -12.71 -40.02 21.55
CA PRO A 14 -11.80 -39.44 20.56
C PRO A 14 -12.51 -38.75 19.39
N VAL A 15 -13.67 -39.27 18.97
CA VAL A 15 -14.41 -38.80 17.79
C VAL A 15 -15.03 -37.41 17.99
N PRO A 16 -15.87 -37.16 19.03
CA PRO A 16 -16.42 -35.83 19.28
C PRO A 16 -15.33 -34.82 19.67
N LEU A 17 -14.27 -35.23 20.36
CA LEU A 17 -13.15 -34.36 20.70
C LEU A 17 -12.38 -33.94 19.44
N GLY A 18 -12.13 -34.88 18.51
CA GLY A 18 -11.54 -34.58 17.21
C GLY A 18 -12.41 -33.63 16.37
N LEU A 19 -13.73 -33.80 16.39
CA LEU A 19 -14.67 -32.89 15.73
C LEU A 19 -14.65 -31.48 16.33
N LEU A 20 -14.59 -31.35 17.66
CA LEU A 20 -14.49 -30.05 18.33
C LEU A 20 -13.16 -29.36 18.04
N LEU A 21 -12.05 -30.12 18.03
CA LEU A 21 -10.73 -29.60 17.70
C LEU A 21 -10.63 -29.16 16.24
N SER A 22 -11.17 -29.95 15.31
CA SER A 22 -11.26 -29.58 13.89
C SER A 22 -12.18 -28.37 13.68
N GLY A 23 -13.30 -28.29 14.40
CA GLY A 23 -14.20 -27.14 14.36
C GLY A 23 -13.55 -25.86 14.88
N ALA A 24 -12.78 -25.95 15.97
CA ALA A 24 -12.02 -24.80 16.51
C ALA A 24 -10.90 -24.35 15.56
N LEU A 25 -10.23 -25.29 14.88
CA LEU A 25 -9.21 -24.99 13.88
C LEU A 25 -9.80 -24.30 12.63
N VAL A 26 -10.96 -24.78 12.15
CA VAL A 26 -11.66 -24.16 11.01
C VAL A 26 -12.23 -22.79 11.38
N TRP A 27 -12.76 -22.64 12.59
CA TRP A 27 -13.27 -21.35 13.07
C TRP A 27 -12.19 -20.28 13.11
N GLY A 28 -10.97 -20.62 13.57
CA GLY A 28 -9.84 -19.69 13.58
C GLY A 28 -9.22 -19.43 12.21
N ALA A 29 -9.59 -20.20 11.18
CA ALA A 29 -8.98 -20.14 9.84
C ALA A 29 -9.86 -19.47 8.78
N THR A 30 -11.06 -18.99 9.12
CA THR A 30 -12.02 -18.45 8.13
C THR A 30 -12.13 -16.91 8.14
N ASP A 31 -11.21 -16.19 8.80
CA ASP A 31 -11.04 -14.76 8.56
C ASP A 31 -10.07 -14.57 7.38
N ALA A 32 -10.60 -14.68 6.16
CA ALA A 32 -9.89 -14.22 4.98
C ALA A 32 -9.99 -12.68 4.94
N ASP A 33 -8.95 -11.97 5.40
CA ASP A 33 -8.87 -10.52 5.21
C ASP A 33 -8.58 -10.24 3.72
N TRP A 34 -9.62 -9.84 3.00
CA TRP A 34 -9.50 -9.55 1.57
C TRP A 34 -8.65 -8.30 1.39
N SER A 35 -7.43 -8.52 0.91
CA SER A 35 -6.48 -7.45 0.62
C SER A 35 -6.07 -7.46 -0.85
N GLY A 36 -5.75 -6.27 -1.37
CA GLY A 36 -5.16 -6.13 -2.69
C GLY A 36 -4.26 -4.94 -2.75
N SER A 37 -3.16 -5.07 -3.49
CA SER A 37 -2.15 -4.04 -3.60
C SER A 37 -1.83 -3.73 -5.06
N THR A 38 -1.36 -2.51 -5.29
CA THR A 38 -0.87 -2.06 -6.58
C THR A 38 0.31 -1.12 -6.35
N SER A 39 1.34 -1.18 -7.19
CA SER A 39 2.51 -0.32 -7.07
C SER A 39 2.81 0.41 -8.36
N ASN A 40 3.54 1.52 -8.25
CA ASN A 40 3.98 2.30 -9.41
C ASN A 40 5.03 1.60 -10.31
N SER A 41 5.57 0.44 -9.90
CA SER A 41 6.49 -0.39 -10.70
C SER A 41 5.81 -1.58 -11.38
N GLY A 42 4.52 -1.80 -11.15
CA GLY A 42 3.73 -2.86 -11.78
C GLY A 42 2.52 -3.29 -10.94
N ASN A 43 1.55 -3.94 -11.59
CA ASN A 43 0.40 -4.52 -10.89
C ASN A 43 0.72 -5.97 -10.51
N THR A 44 0.70 -6.32 -9.22
CA THR A 44 0.70 -7.72 -8.78
C THR A 44 -0.73 -8.19 -8.54
N TRP A 45 -1.15 -9.25 -9.23
CA TRP A 45 -2.45 -9.91 -9.03
C TRP A 45 -2.23 -11.22 -8.28
N ALA A 46 -2.94 -11.43 -7.17
CA ALA A 46 -3.02 -12.75 -6.52
C ALA A 46 -4.47 -13.27 -6.58
N SER A 47 -4.68 -14.55 -6.87
CA SER A 47 -6.04 -15.12 -6.84
C SER A 47 -6.56 -15.15 -5.39
N GLY A 48 -7.72 -14.54 -5.13
CA GLY A 48 -8.21 -14.26 -3.76
C GLY A 48 -7.92 -12.83 -3.27
N SER A 49 -7.43 -11.95 -4.17
CA SER A 49 -7.03 -10.57 -3.87
C SER A 49 -8.04 -9.53 -4.38
N LEU A 50 -8.16 -8.43 -3.63
CA LEU A 50 -8.95 -7.26 -4.00
C LEU A 50 -8.40 -6.64 -5.29
N GLY A 51 -9.25 -6.43 -6.31
CA GLY A 51 -8.81 -5.86 -7.58
C GLY A 51 -8.50 -4.37 -7.50
N LEU A 52 -7.27 -4.00 -7.09
CA LEU A 52 -6.71 -2.67 -7.30
C LEU A 52 -5.97 -2.63 -8.64
N ALA A 53 -6.27 -1.60 -9.44
CA ALA A 53 -5.55 -1.33 -10.67
C ALA A 53 -5.09 0.12 -10.67
N ASN A 54 -3.84 0.35 -11.05
CA ASN A 54 -3.35 1.69 -11.33
C ASN A 54 -3.12 1.89 -12.84
N ASP A 55 -2.96 3.14 -13.25
CA ASP A 55 -2.68 3.53 -14.64
C ASP A 55 -1.17 3.76 -14.92
N SER A 56 -0.29 3.43 -13.98
CA SER A 56 1.16 3.47 -14.18
C SER A 56 1.66 2.34 -15.07
N ARG A 57 2.59 2.69 -15.97
CA ARG A 57 3.34 1.74 -16.81
C ARG A 57 4.86 1.85 -16.58
N VAL A 58 5.26 2.84 -15.78
CA VAL A 58 6.62 3.18 -15.38
C VAL A 58 6.58 3.78 -13.96
N PRO A 59 7.70 3.73 -13.23
CA PRO A 59 7.84 4.32 -11.89
C PRO A 59 7.45 5.80 -11.85
N MET A 60 6.76 6.21 -10.78
CA MET A 60 6.33 7.61 -10.59
C MET A 60 7.49 8.59 -10.33
N PHE A 61 8.66 8.07 -9.95
CA PHE A 61 9.84 8.85 -9.64
C PHE A 61 11.01 8.35 -10.49
N ARG A 62 11.03 8.76 -11.76
CA ARG A 62 12.14 8.54 -12.70
C ARG A 62 12.59 9.91 -13.22
N ILE A 63 13.53 10.53 -12.51
CA ILE A 63 14.06 11.84 -12.88
C ILE A 63 15.53 11.65 -13.22
N GLU A 64 15.81 11.64 -14.52
CA GLU A 64 17.18 11.70 -15.03
C GLU A 64 17.67 13.16 -14.90
N ASP A 65 18.95 13.34 -14.57
CA ASP A 65 19.63 14.64 -14.53
C ASP A 65 19.01 15.73 -13.63
N MET A 66 18.40 15.34 -12.49
CA MET A 66 17.81 16.28 -11.53
C MET A 66 18.85 17.29 -10.98
N ARG A 67 18.52 18.59 -11.06
CA ARG A 67 19.39 19.70 -10.62
C ARG A 67 18.83 20.42 -9.38
N PRO A 68 19.69 20.95 -8.50
CA PRO A 68 19.22 21.71 -7.34
C PRO A 68 18.22 22.81 -7.72
N GLY A 69 17.06 22.81 -7.08
CA GLY A 69 15.97 23.73 -7.38
C GLY A 69 14.91 23.21 -8.35
N ASP A 70 15.15 22.08 -9.01
CA ASP A 70 14.15 21.45 -9.87
C ASP A 70 12.89 21.06 -9.10
N THR A 71 11.77 21.09 -9.80
CA THR A 71 10.45 20.73 -9.28
C THR A 71 9.68 19.94 -10.32
N GLY A 72 8.79 19.08 -9.86
CA GLY A 72 7.85 18.40 -10.75
C GLY A 72 6.65 17.85 -10.00
N SER A 73 5.71 17.32 -10.77
CA SER A 73 4.54 16.64 -10.22
C SER A 73 4.11 15.51 -11.12
N ASN A 74 3.78 14.36 -10.53
CA ASN A 74 3.18 13.24 -11.22
C ASN A 74 1.87 12.85 -10.55
N CYS A 75 0.86 12.59 -11.36
CA CYS A 75 -0.41 12.07 -10.89
C CYS A 75 -0.48 10.57 -11.15
N ILE A 76 -1.32 9.87 -10.39
CA ILE A 76 -1.66 8.47 -10.59
C ILE A 76 -3.11 8.26 -10.17
N ARG A 77 -3.83 7.40 -10.89
CA ARG A 77 -5.21 7.07 -10.57
C ARG A 77 -5.31 5.61 -10.14
N ILE A 78 -5.75 5.41 -8.92
CA ILE A 78 -5.99 4.10 -8.32
C ILE A 78 -7.47 3.78 -8.48
N LYS A 79 -7.77 2.76 -9.28
CA LYS A 79 -9.10 2.20 -9.47
C LYS A 79 -9.27 0.99 -8.57
N SER A 80 -10.44 0.88 -7.96
CA SER A 80 -10.85 -0.32 -7.24
C SER A 80 -12.05 -0.94 -7.95
N ASN A 81 -12.01 -2.27 -8.08
CA ASN A 81 -13.12 -3.07 -8.58
C ASN A 81 -13.89 -3.77 -7.44
N ALA A 82 -13.55 -3.50 -6.17
CA ALA A 82 -14.25 -4.06 -5.04
C ALA A 82 -15.73 -3.61 -5.04
N ASP A 83 -16.63 -4.53 -4.77
CA ASP A 83 -18.08 -4.32 -4.62
C ASP A 83 -18.52 -4.16 -3.16
N PHE A 84 -17.55 -4.04 -2.25
CA PHE A 84 -17.73 -3.75 -0.83
C PHE A 84 -16.78 -2.64 -0.35
N PRO A 85 -17.11 -1.95 0.76
CA PRO A 85 -16.27 -0.88 1.28
C PRO A 85 -14.87 -1.37 1.69
N THR A 86 -13.83 -0.63 1.33
CA THR A 86 -12.44 -0.94 1.70
C THR A 86 -11.68 0.28 2.20
N ALA A 87 -10.69 0.05 3.06
CA ALA A 87 -9.76 1.05 3.54
C ALA A 87 -8.49 1.00 2.69
N LEU A 88 -8.26 2.04 1.88
CA LEU A 88 -7.06 2.22 1.09
C LEU A 88 -5.99 2.96 1.91
N LYS A 89 -4.78 2.42 1.97
CA LYS A 89 -3.59 3.10 2.52
C LYS A 89 -2.46 3.12 1.50
N LEU A 90 -1.55 4.06 1.66
CA LEU A 90 -0.36 4.24 0.82
C LEU A 90 0.89 4.21 1.71
N TYR A 91 1.89 3.42 1.30
CA TYR A 91 3.18 3.29 1.97
C TYR A 91 4.30 3.07 0.94
N SER A 92 5.55 3.08 1.39
CA SER A 92 6.71 2.72 0.58
C SER A 92 7.57 1.71 1.33
N ASN A 93 7.85 0.57 0.70
CA ASN A 93 8.69 -0.47 1.28
C ASN A 93 10.06 -0.60 0.59
N SER A 94 10.52 0.43 -0.15
CA SER A 94 11.80 0.39 -0.88
C SER A 94 12.98 0.21 0.08
N PRO A 95 13.59 -0.99 0.17
CA PRO A 95 14.84 -1.13 0.88
C PRO A 95 15.93 -0.53 0.00
N ASN A 96 16.86 0.24 0.56
CA ASN A 96 18.09 0.71 -0.10
C ASN A 96 18.03 2.02 -0.89
N TRP A 97 17.30 3.03 -0.43
CA TRP A 97 17.54 4.37 -0.93
C TRP A 97 18.87 4.97 -0.39
N PRO A 98 19.68 5.64 -1.23
CA PRO A 98 20.85 6.40 -0.75
C PRO A 98 20.42 7.52 0.20
N SER A 99 20.85 7.44 1.46
CA SER A 99 20.42 8.33 2.55
C SER A 99 20.82 9.80 2.34
N ASN A 100 21.84 10.06 1.52
CA ASN A 100 22.39 11.40 1.27
C ASN A 100 21.60 12.23 0.23
N PHE A 101 20.60 11.67 -0.46
CA PHE A 101 19.83 12.37 -1.49
C PHE A 101 18.39 12.68 -1.05
N GLN A 102 17.73 11.74 -0.39
CA GLN A 102 16.31 11.81 -0.07
C GLN A 102 15.93 12.94 0.89
N SER A 103 16.80 13.27 1.85
CA SER A 103 16.55 14.35 2.80
C SER A 103 16.52 15.72 2.10
N PHE A 104 17.01 15.81 0.86
CA PHE A 104 16.97 16.99 0.01
C PHE A 104 15.81 17.00 -0.98
N VAL A 105 14.97 15.95 -1.01
CA VAL A 105 13.77 15.90 -1.84
C VAL A 105 12.57 16.18 -0.96
N SER A 106 11.98 17.37 -1.11
CA SER A 106 10.66 17.66 -0.52
C SER A 106 9.61 16.89 -1.30
N LEU A 107 8.67 16.27 -0.58
CA LEU A 107 7.59 15.46 -1.12
C LEU A 107 6.27 15.92 -0.53
N LYS A 108 5.32 16.21 -1.40
CA LYS A 108 3.92 16.48 -1.06
C LYS A 108 3.02 15.52 -1.80
N ILE A 109 2.21 14.79 -1.06
CA ILE A 109 1.24 13.84 -1.60
C ILE A 109 -0.15 14.38 -1.30
N GLU A 110 -0.96 14.54 -2.33
CA GLU A 110 -2.35 14.96 -2.23
C GLU A 110 -3.26 13.88 -2.79
N VAL A 111 -4.39 13.65 -2.14
CA VAL A 111 -5.45 12.76 -2.61
C VAL A 111 -6.61 13.61 -3.15
N GLY A 112 -7.25 13.14 -4.21
CA GLY A 112 -8.34 13.88 -4.85
C GLY A 112 -8.93 13.12 -6.03
N SER A 113 -9.30 13.88 -7.05
CA SER A 113 -9.93 13.36 -8.27
C SER A 113 -9.35 14.06 -9.51
N GLY A 114 -9.57 13.49 -10.69
CA GLY A 114 -9.00 14.01 -11.95
C GLY A 114 -7.52 13.68 -12.11
N GLY A 115 -6.89 14.20 -13.17
CA GLY A 115 -5.55 13.79 -13.58
C GLY A 115 -5.46 12.33 -14.03
N THR A 116 -4.34 11.99 -14.64
CA THR A 116 -3.98 10.63 -15.06
C THR A 116 -2.51 10.38 -14.79
N PHE A 117 -2.06 9.13 -14.93
CA PHE A 117 -0.64 8.83 -14.84
C PHE A 117 0.22 9.78 -15.68
N GLY A 118 1.21 10.43 -15.06
CA GLY A 118 2.15 11.34 -15.72
C GLY A 118 1.59 12.71 -16.13
N ASP A 119 0.29 12.98 -15.91
CA ASP A 119 -0.32 14.28 -16.19
C ASP A 119 -1.32 14.68 -15.10
N CYS A 120 -0.99 15.75 -14.39
CA CYS A 120 -1.84 16.32 -13.34
C CYS A 120 -2.87 17.35 -13.83
N THR A 121 -3.01 17.55 -15.14
CA THR A 121 -4.01 18.46 -15.70
C THR A 121 -5.42 18.03 -15.28
N GLY A 122 -6.18 18.98 -14.73
CA GLY A 122 -7.53 18.72 -14.21
C GLY A 122 -7.57 17.97 -12.87
N PHE A 123 -6.42 17.72 -12.22
CA PHE A 123 -6.40 17.19 -10.86
C PHE A 123 -6.97 18.22 -9.87
N THR A 124 -7.92 17.78 -9.05
CA THR A 124 -8.53 18.58 -7.99
C THR A 124 -8.21 17.93 -6.64
N PRO A 125 -7.35 18.55 -5.80
CA PRO A 125 -7.03 18.02 -4.48
C PRO A 125 -8.26 18.10 -3.57
N ASN A 126 -8.43 17.05 -2.74
CA ASN A 126 -9.40 17.01 -1.66
C ASN A 126 -8.70 17.16 -0.30
N ALA A 127 -7.61 16.40 -0.10
CA ALA A 127 -6.83 16.44 1.13
C ALA A 127 -5.33 16.25 0.85
N THR A 128 -4.49 16.75 1.76
CA THR A 128 -3.05 16.46 1.78
C THR A 128 -2.82 15.19 2.59
N ALA A 129 -2.27 14.16 1.94
CA ALA A 129 -1.93 12.88 2.55
C ALA A 129 -0.59 12.93 3.29
N PHE A 130 0.37 13.70 2.77
CA PHE A 130 1.71 13.86 3.32
C PHE A 130 2.32 15.18 2.85
N ASP A 131 3.09 15.83 3.72
CA ASP A 131 3.88 17.03 3.41
C ASP A 131 5.17 16.98 4.25
N GLY A 132 6.30 16.72 3.61
CA GLY A 132 7.58 16.45 4.29
C GLY A 132 8.71 16.18 3.30
N THR A 133 9.70 15.39 3.70
CA THR A 133 10.75 14.90 2.79
C THR A 133 10.49 13.47 2.33
N LEU A 134 11.09 13.08 1.20
CA LEU A 134 11.05 11.70 0.72
C LEU A 134 11.63 10.73 1.77
N ASP A 135 12.72 11.13 2.42
CA ASP A 135 13.37 10.40 3.52
C ASP A 135 12.42 10.14 4.69
N GLN A 136 11.68 11.17 5.12
CA GLN A 136 10.66 11.02 6.16
C GLN A 136 9.55 10.06 5.74
N PHE A 137 9.12 10.13 4.48
CA PHE A 137 8.06 9.26 3.99
C PHE A 137 8.47 7.78 4.04
N VAL A 138 9.63 7.45 3.47
CA VAL A 138 10.09 6.05 3.40
C VAL A 138 10.51 5.49 4.76
N ALA A 139 10.91 6.35 5.70
CA ALA A 139 11.26 5.91 7.06
C ALA A 139 10.02 5.65 7.94
N LEU A 140 8.95 6.44 7.76
CA LEU A 140 7.79 6.43 8.66
C LEU A 140 6.60 5.62 8.11
N HIS A 141 6.48 5.46 6.80
CA HIS A 141 5.33 4.82 6.15
C HIS A 141 5.77 3.59 5.37
N THR A 142 6.04 2.49 6.08
CA THR A 142 6.74 1.30 5.53
C THR A 142 5.82 0.11 5.26
N ASP A 143 4.63 0.10 5.85
CA ASP A 143 3.67 -1.00 5.75
C ASP A 143 2.23 -0.46 5.83
N PHE A 144 1.24 -1.35 5.69
CA PHE A 144 -0.18 -0.96 5.81
C PHE A 144 -0.52 -0.34 7.16
N ARG A 145 0.11 -0.78 8.26
CA ARG A 145 -0.17 -0.28 9.61
C ARG A 145 0.29 1.16 9.79
N THR A 146 1.41 1.52 9.17
CA THR A 146 2.06 2.83 9.27
C THR A 146 1.77 3.75 8.09
N GLY A 147 1.17 3.22 7.01
CA GLY A 147 0.85 3.97 5.79
C GLY A 147 -0.09 5.16 6.00
N VAL A 148 0.00 6.13 5.10
CA VAL A 148 -0.90 7.29 5.08
C VAL A 148 -2.30 6.88 4.62
N GLY A 149 -3.31 7.60 5.10
CA GLY A 149 -4.73 7.23 4.99
C GLY A 149 -5.32 6.96 6.38
N PRO A 150 -6.38 6.13 6.49
CA PRO A 150 -7.07 5.40 5.43
C PRO A 150 -8.03 6.28 4.60
N TRP A 151 -8.20 5.93 3.33
CA TRP A 151 -9.27 6.47 2.49
C TRP A 151 -10.35 5.41 2.24
N LYS A 152 -11.60 5.80 2.43
CA LYS A 152 -12.74 4.91 2.21
C LYS A 152 -13.03 4.80 0.72
N LEU A 153 -12.93 3.59 0.18
CA LEU A 153 -13.48 3.21 -1.11
C LEU A 153 -14.87 2.60 -0.87
N PRO A 154 -15.93 3.08 -1.53
CA PRO A 154 -17.31 2.73 -1.17
C PRO A 154 -17.78 1.35 -1.64
N GLY A 155 -16.98 0.62 -2.43
CA GLY A 155 -17.40 -0.67 -2.97
C GLY A 155 -18.45 -0.58 -4.08
N LYS A 156 -18.44 0.50 -4.87
CA LYS A 156 -19.41 0.72 -5.96
C LYS A 156 -18.64 0.99 -7.25
N PRO A 157 -18.17 -0.06 -7.94
CA PRO A 157 -17.32 0.12 -9.10
C PRO A 157 -18.11 0.73 -10.28
N PRO A 158 -17.48 1.56 -11.12
CA PRO A 158 -16.08 1.98 -11.03
C PRO A 158 -15.90 3.11 -10.00
N ASN A 159 -15.03 2.88 -9.00
CA ASN A 159 -14.58 3.90 -8.05
C ASN A 159 -13.07 4.09 -8.17
N ALA A 160 -12.64 5.35 -8.10
CA ALA A 160 -11.25 5.72 -8.24
C ALA A 160 -10.86 6.85 -7.30
N LEU A 161 -9.62 6.82 -6.82
CA LEU A 161 -8.95 7.92 -6.15
C LEU A 161 -7.73 8.31 -6.97
N SER A 162 -7.54 9.61 -7.15
CA SER A 162 -6.34 10.13 -7.79
C SER A 162 -5.39 10.66 -6.73
N PHE A 163 -4.10 10.51 -6.96
CA PHE A 163 -3.06 11.04 -6.11
C PHE A 163 -2.12 11.92 -6.94
N ARG A 164 -1.71 13.05 -6.38
CA ARG A 164 -0.68 13.94 -6.94
C ARG A 164 0.54 13.91 -6.04
N PHE A 165 1.69 13.59 -6.62
CA PHE A 165 3.00 13.59 -5.99
C PHE A 165 3.75 14.80 -6.53
N ALA A 166 3.79 15.87 -5.76
CA ALA A 166 4.61 17.04 -6.05
C ALA A 166 5.95 16.90 -5.33
N TRP A 167 7.03 17.20 -6.03
CA TRP A 167 8.38 17.12 -5.49
C TRP A 167 9.19 18.36 -5.81
N ARG A 168 10.18 18.61 -4.95
CA ARG A 168 11.17 19.66 -5.15
C ARG A 168 12.53 19.17 -4.68
N PHE A 169 13.54 19.32 -5.52
CA PHE A 169 14.91 19.13 -5.10
C PHE A 169 15.44 20.40 -4.43
N SER A 170 16.01 20.26 -3.25
CA SER A 170 16.49 21.40 -2.46
C SER A 170 17.57 22.16 -3.24
N PRO A 171 17.46 23.49 -3.36
CA PRO A 171 18.55 24.33 -3.88
C PRO A 171 19.83 24.26 -3.04
N GLN A 172 19.73 23.77 -1.81
CA GLN A 172 20.86 23.62 -0.87
C GLN A 172 21.47 22.21 -0.92
N ALA A 173 21.06 21.36 -1.87
CA ALA A 173 21.63 20.03 -2.02
C ALA A 173 23.15 20.11 -2.29
N PRO A 174 24.00 19.43 -1.48
CA PRO A 174 25.45 19.50 -1.60
C PRO A 174 25.95 18.77 -2.84
N ASN A 175 27.18 19.07 -3.30
CA ASN A 175 27.78 18.34 -4.42
C ASN A 175 27.92 16.82 -4.17
N SER A 176 27.91 16.38 -2.90
CA SER A 176 27.89 14.96 -2.54
C SER A 176 26.57 14.24 -2.88
N SER A 177 25.53 14.96 -3.32
CA SER A 177 24.31 14.38 -3.87
C SER A 177 24.30 14.32 -5.40
N GLN A 178 25.40 14.70 -6.07
CA GLN A 178 25.55 14.60 -7.53
C GLN A 178 25.90 13.17 -7.97
N SER A 179 25.46 12.79 -9.18
CA SER A 179 25.74 11.48 -9.80
C SER A 179 25.33 10.27 -8.94
N VAL A 180 24.40 10.47 -8.01
CA VAL A 180 23.82 9.38 -7.21
C VAL A 180 22.75 8.71 -8.06
N SER A 181 23.01 7.46 -8.45
CA SER A 181 21.97 6.61 -9.02
C SER A 181 21.16 6.04 -7.86
N THR A 182 19.94 6.52 -7.67
CA THR A 182 19.01 5.98 -6.67
C THR A 182 18.10 4.95 -7.34
N ASP A 183 17.86 3.81 -6.68
CA ASP A 183 16.77 2.91 -7.09
C ASP A 183 15.43 3.66 -7.02
N GLU A 184 14.47 3.27 -7.87
CA GLU A 184 13.21 3.98 -8.05
C GLU A 184 12.26 3.82 -6.86
N ALA A 185 11.42 4.85 -6.60
CA ALA A 185 10.69 4.93 -5.33
C ALA A 185 9.47 4.07 -5.50
N THR A 186 9.41 2.94 -4.80
CA THR A 186 8.23 2.09 -4.89
C THR A 186 7.19 2.63 -3.92
N PHE A 187 6.10 3.14 -4.47
CA PHE A 187 4.91 3.52 -3.71
C PHE A 187 3.87 2.43 -3.90
N THR A 188 3.35 1.92 -2.80
CA THR A 188 2.39 0.81 -2.75
C THR A 188 1.09 1.31 -2.17
N TRP A 189 0.01 1.11 -2.92
CA TRP A 189 -1.34 1.25 -2.43
C TRP A 189 -1.86 -0.12 -2.06
N GLU A 190 -2.48 -0.23 -0.90
CA GLU A 190 -3.09 -1.46 -0.45
C GLU A 190 -4.48 -1.15 0.12
N ALA A 191 -5.46 -1.93 -0.29
CA ALA A 191 -6.82 -1.85 0.19
C ALA A 191 -7.16 -3.12 0.95
N ARG A 192 -7.74 -2.96 2.15
CA ARG A 192 -8.24 -4.07 2.99
C ARG A 192 -9.71 -3.88 3.33
N GLU A 193 -10.39 -4.99 3.57
CA GLU A 193 -11.77 -4.99 4.07
C GLU A 193 -11.85 -4.45 5.51
N HIS A 194 -10.88 -4.82 6.36
CA HIS A 194 -10.76 -4.36 7.74
C HIS A 194 -9.43 -3.62 8.01
N GLU A 195 -9.42 -2.66 8.93
CA GLU A 195 -8.24 -1.86 9.34
C GLU A 195 -7.54 -2.43 10.57
#